data_AF-A0A839XP66-F1
#
_entry.id   AF-A0A839XP66-F1
#
_cell.length_a   1.000
_cell.length_b   1.000
_cell.length_c   1.000
_cell.angle_alpha   90.00
_cell.angle_beta   90.00
_cell.angle_gamma   90.00
#
_symmetry.space_group_name_H-M   'P 1'
#
loop_
_entity.id
_entity.type
_entity.pdbx_description
1 polymer ?
#
loop_
_entity_poly.entity_id
_entity_poly.type
_entity_poly.pdbx_seq_one_letter_code
_entity_poly.pdbx_strand_id
1 'polypeptide(L)'
;MDKILGQVLRNAVWERLDMLSDLADRGDEPSLVSVARSELPRLTDGWRVMLRSHEPDDGGHCPTCSTRWRRVKAPCTVWQVAHEHLVAGGLAPEQPTKRKLRRKGAPAHVSAHSPSATSPRRSDEPAAVPEQTGRHALVTPTPARHAVAGPPTR
;
A
#
# COMPACT_ATOMS: atom_id res chain seq x y z
N MET A 1 -11.90 -18.26 20.11
CA MET A 1 -11.55 -18.66 18.72
C MET A 1 -11.41 -17.45 17.81
N ASP A 2 -12.18 -16.38 18.07
CA ASP A 2 -12.39 -15.24 17.15
C ASP A 2 -11.16 -14.35 16.95
N LYS A 3 -10.24 -14.32 17.92
CA LYS A 3 -8.99 -13.57 17.80
C LYS A 3 -8.09 -14.11 16.69
N ILE A 4 -8.05 -15.44 16.51
CA ILE A 4 -7.22 -16.09 15.49
C ILE A 4 -7.84 -15.83 14.11
N LEU A 5 -9.16 -16.03 13.97
CA LEU A 5 -9.86 -15.75 12.71
C LEU A 5 -9.75 -14.28 12.29
N GLY A 6 -9.95 -13.35 13.23
CA GLY A 6 -9.81 -11.92 12.97
C GLY A 6 -8.39 -11.53 12.55
N GLN A 7 -7.36 -12.19 13.09
CA GLN A 7 -5.98 -11.96 12.66
C GLN A 7 -5.72 -12.49 11.26
N VAL A 8 -6.18 -13.71 10.95
CA VAL A 8 -6.02 -14.31 9.61
C VAL A 8 -6.69 -13.45 8.54
N LEU A 9 -7.91 -12.96 8.80
CA LEU A 9 -8.60 -12.07 7.86
C LEU A 9 -7.85 -10.76 7.63
N ARG A 10 -7.31 -10.14 8.70
CA ARG A 10 -6.52 -8.91 8.57
C ARG A 10 -5.24 -9.14 7.76
N ASN A 11 -4.53 -10.24 8.03
CA ASN A 11 -3.31 -10.58 7.31
C ASN A 11 -3.60 -10.79 5.81
N ALA A 12 -4.65 -11.56 5.49
CA ALA A 12 -5.03 -11.81 4.10
C ALA A 12 -5.39 -10.53 3.33
N VAL A 13 -6.01 -9.55 4.00
CA VAL A 13 -6.29 -8.23 3.39
C VAL A 13 -4.98 -7.49 3.11
N TRP A 14 -4.05 -7.44 4.05
CA TRP A 14 -2.75 -6.78 3.85
C TRP A 14 -1.93 -7.45 2.76
N GLU A 15 -1.81 -8.78 2.78
CA GLU A 15 -1.11 -9.55 1.75
C GLU A 15 -1.69 -9.30 0.36
N ARG A 16 -3.02 -9.17 0.24
CA ARG A 16 -3.66 -8.82 -1.03
C ARG A 16 -3.29 -7.41 -1.49
N LEU A 17 -3.30 -6.43 -0.60
CA LEU A 17 -2.94 -5.05 -0.95
C LEU A 17 -1.46 -4.92 -1.33
N ASP A 18 -0.58 -5.64 -0.63
CA ASP A 18 0.85 -5.68 -0.93
C ASP A 18 1.10 -6.32 -2.30
N MET A 19 0.44 -7.45 -2.61
CA MET A 19 0.50 -8.07 -3.94
C MET A 19 0.06 -7.11 -5.06
N LEU A 20 -1.02 -6.37 -4.87
CA LEU A 20 -1.50 -5.41 -5.87
C LEU A 20 -0.52 -4.25 -6.07
N SER A 21 0.12 -3.79 -4.99
CA SER A 21 1.14 -2.74 -5.04
C SER A 21 2.39 -3.24 -5.77
N ASP A 22 2.85 -4.44 -5.44
CA ASP A 22 3.98 -5.11 -6.08
C ASP A 22 3.77 -5.30 -7.59
N LEU A 23 2.54 -5.62 -8.00
CA LEU A 23 2.16 -5.72 -9.42
C LEU A 23 2.19 -4.36 -10.09
N ALA A 24 1.68 -3.31 -9.45
CA ALA A 24 1.69 -1.95 -10.00
C ALA A 24 3.12 -1.43 -10.22
N ASP A 25 4.06 -1.79 -9.34
CA ASP A 25 5.44 -1.30 -9.41
C ASP A 25 6.33 -2.07 -10.40
N ARG A 26 6.05 -3.36 -10.62
CA ARG A 26 6.97 -4.27 -11.34
C ARG A 26 6.34 -5.02 -12.52
N GLY A 27 5.02 -4.92 -12.69
CA GLY A 27 4.29 -5.63 -13.74
C GLY A 27 4.57 -5.08 -15.13
N ASP A 28 4.56 -5.96 -16.13
CA ASP A 28 4.56 -5.56 -17.53
C ASP A 28 3.21 -4.93 -17.92
N GLU A 29 3.23 -4.07 -18.94
CA GLU A 29 2.06 -3.28 -19.35
C GLU A 29 0.80 -4.13 -19.67
N PRO A 30 0.90 -5.25 -20.42
CA PRO A 30 -0.24 -6.16 -20.61
C PRO A 30 -0.81 -6.71 -19.29
N SER A 31 0.05 -7.15 -18.37
CA SER A 31 -0.36 -7.62 -17.05
C SER A 31 -1.03 -6.51 -16.24
N LEU A 32 -0.49 -5.29 -16.25
CA LEU A 32 -1.05 -4.13 -15.57
C LEU A 32 -2.46 -3.78 -16.07
N VAL A 33 -2.69 -3.80 -17.38
CA VAL A 33 -4.03 -3.53 -17.94
C VAL A 33 -5.03 -4.61 -17.52
N SER A 34 -4.60 -5.87 -17.50
CA SER A 34 -5.45 -6.99 -17.04
C SER A 34 -5.84 -6.82 -15.57
N VAL A 35 -4.85 -6.56 -14.71
CA VAL A 35 -5.04 -6.34 -13.27
C VAL A 35 -5.92 -5.11 -13.02
N ALA A 36 -5.67 -4.00 -13.69
CA ALA A 36 -6.49 -2.79 -13.54
C ALA A 36 -7.97 -3.06 -13.86
N ARG A 37 -8.25 -3.82 -14.93
CA ARG A 37 -9.62 -4.16 -15.32
C ARG A 37 -10.31 -5.07 -14.29
N SER A 38 -9.60 -6.00 -13.66
CA SER A 38 -10.21 -6.92 -12.68
C SER A 38 -10.30 -6.34 -11.28
N GLU A 39 -9.33 -5.50 -10.87
CA GLU A 39 -9.16 -5.07 -9.49
C GLU A 39 -9.75 -3.69 -9.20
N LEU A 40 -9.67 -2.73 -10.14
CA LEU A 40 -10.23 -1.39 -9.91
C LEU A 40 -11.74 -1.43 -9.60
N PRO A 41 -12.58 -2.23 -10.28
CA PRO A 41 -13.99 -2.33 -9.92
C PRO A 41 -14.18 -2.83 -8.48
N ARG A 42 -13.42 -3.86 -8.07
CA ARG A 42 -13.50 -4.46 -6.73
C ARG A 42 -13.07 -3.48 -5.64
N LEU A 43 -11.97 -2.76 -5.87
CA LEU A 43 -11.49 -1.73 -4.95
C LEU A 43 -12.50 -0.59 -4.84
N THR A 44 -13.04 -0.13 -5.96
CA THR A 44 -14.05 0.94 -5.98
C THR A 44 -15.31 0.52 -5.24
N ASP A 45 -15.77 -0.72 -5.41
CA ASP A 45 -16.93 -1.25 -4.68
C ASP A 45 -16.65 -1.35 -3.18
N GLY A 46 -15.45 -1.79 -2.79
CA GLY A 46 -15.01 -1.79 -1.39
C GLY A 46 -15.06 -0.38 -0.77
N TRP A 47 -14.55 0.63 -1.48
CA TRP A 47 -14.65 2.03 -1.07
C TRP A 47 -16.09 2.49 -0.95
N ARG A 48 -16.97 2.20 -1.92
CA ARG A 48 -18.39 2.57 -1.86
C ARG A 48 -19.12 1.92 -0.67
N VAL A 49 -18.83 0.66 -0.36
CA VAL A 49 -19.40 -0.02 0.82
C VAL A 49 -18.94 0.67 2.10
N MET A 50 -17.64 0.92 2.24
CA MET A 50 -17.07 1.57 3.41
C MET A 50 -17.56 3.01 3.58
N LEU A 51 -17.64 3.80 2.51
CA LEU A 51 -18.06 5.19 2.60
C LEU A 51 -19.53 5.34 2.94
N ARG A 52 -20.40 4.45 2.43
CA ARG A 52 -21.83 4.43 2.80
C ARG A 52 -22.04 4.22 4.29
N SER A 53 -21.26 3.36 4.95
CA SER A 53 -21.38 3.21 6.41
C SER A 53 -20.87 4.43 7.19
N HIS A 54 -20.18 5.36 6.53
CA HIS A 54 -19.66 6.59 7.12
C HIS A 54 -20.41 7.85 6.64
N GLU A 55 -21.50 7.71 5.90
CA GLU A 55 -22.32 8.83 5.46
C GLU A 55 -22.84 9.62 6.68
N PRO A 56 -22.81 10.98 6.66
CA PRO A 56 -23.31 11.77 7.77
C PRO A 56 -24.80 11.46 8.01
N ASP A 57 -25.18 11.29 9.28
CA ASP A 57 -26.58 11.21 9.68
C ASP A 57 -27.29 12.58 9.51
N ASP A 58 -28.60 12.63 9.80
CA ASP A 58 -29.40 13.86 9.75
C ASP A 58 -28.81 15.01 10.59
N GLY A 59 -27.99 14.68 11.61
CA GLY A 59 -27.29 15.64 12.45
C GLY A 59 -25.89 16.02 11.96
N GLY A 60 -25.43 15.52 10.80
CA GLY A 60 -24.10 15.74 10.26
C GLY A 60 -22.99 14.96 10.97
N HIS A 61 -23.32 13.92 11.75
CA HIS A 61 -22.35 13.08 12.46
C HIS A 61 -22.15 11.76 11.73
N CYS A 62 -20.94 11.20 11.82
CA CYS A 62 -20.68 9.88 11.28
C CYS A 62 -21.25 8.81 12.23
N PRO A 63 -22.17 7.93 11.80
CA PRO A 63 -22.81 6.95 12.67
C PRO A 63 -21.85 5.83 13.10
N THR A 64 -20.87 5.50 12.26
CA THR A 64 -19.88 4.45 12.56
C THR A 64 -18.77 4.92 13.50
N CYS A 65 -18.31 6.18 13.36
CA CYS A 65 -17.27 6.73 14.23
C CYS A 65 -17.82 7.31 15.54
N SER A 66 -19.10 7.68 15.57
CA SER A 66 -19.75 8.20 16.77
C SER A 66 -20.16 7.07 17.70
N THR A 67 -20.07 7.32 19.00
CA THR A 67 -20.55 6.43 20.07
C THR A 67 -21.42 7.22 21.03
N ARG A 68 -22.07 6.55 21.99
CA ARG A 68 -22.92 7.20 23.00
C ARG A 68 -22.21 8.34 23.77
N TRP A 69 -20.88 8.27 23.89
CA TRP A 69 -20.06 9.23 24.64
C TRP A 69 -19.21 10.16 23.76
N ARG A 70 -19.19 9.95 22.44
CA ARG A 70 -18.37 10.73 21.50
C ARG A 70 -19.10 10.91 20.19
N ARG A 71 -19.44 12.15 19.85
CA ARG A 71 -19.95 12.50 18.53
C ARG A 71 -18.82 12.96 17.62
N VAL A 72 -18.73 12.37 16.43
CA VAL A 72 -17.73 12.73 15.41
C VAL A 72 -18.45 13.39 14.24
N LYS A 73 -18.15 14.66 13.98
CA LYS A 73 -18.69 15.39 12.82
C LYS A 73 -18.06 14.89 11.53
N ALA A 74 -18.85 14.89 10.46
CA ALA A 74 -18.32 14.65 9.13
C ALA A 74 -17.57 15.88 8.57
N PRO A 75 -16.56 15.70 7.69
CA PRO A 75 -16.01 14.42 7.25
C PRO A 75 -15.10 13.80 8.33
N CYS A 76 -15.41 12.55 8.70
CA CYS A 76 -14.59 11.78 9.63
C CYS A 76 -13.29 11.29 8.95
N THR A 77 -12.36 10.71 9.71
CA THR A 77 -11.06 10.26 9.19
C THR A 77 -11.16 9.33 7.98
N VAL A 78 -12.18 8.45 7.91
CA VAL A 78 -12.38 7.57 6.75
C VAL A 78 -12.67 8.36 5.47
N TRP A 79 -13.51 9.39 5.56
CA TRP A 79 -13.79 10.29 4.43
C TRP A 79 -12.57 11.12 4.05
N GLN A 80 -11.75 11.53 5.03
CA GLN A 80 -10.50 12.26 4.77
C GLN A 80 -9.50 11.40 4.01
N VAL A 81 -9.31 10.15 4.43
CA VAL A 81 -8.43 9.18 3.73
C VAL A 81 -8.96 8.91 2.32
N ALA A 82 -10.28 8.72 2.14
CA ALA A 82 -10.85 8.53 0.82
C ALA A 82 -10.61 9.74 -0.10
N HIS A 83 -10.78 10.96 0.42
CA HIS A 83 -10.49 12.16 -0.35
C HIS A 83 -9.02 12.21 -0.78
N GLU A 84 -8.09 11.90 0.13
CA GLU A 84 -6.66 11.89 -0.19
C GLU A 84 -6.34 10.89 -1.31
N HIS A 85 -6.82 9.65 -1.20
CA HIS A 85 -6.42 8.57 -2.12
C HIS A 85 -7.26 8.47 -3.40
N LEU A 86 -8.50 8.97 -3.41
CA LEU A 86 -9.37 8.89 -4.59
C LEU A 86 -9.44 10.21 -5.37
N VAL A 87 -9.21 11.34 -4.70
CA VAL A 87 -9.36 12.67 -5.32
C VAL A 87 -8.03 13.40 -5.39
N ALA A 88 -7.34 13.56 -4.25
CA ALA A 88 -6.13 14.38 -4.19
C ALA A 88 -4.91 13.72 -4.86
N GLY A 89 -4.77 12.38 -4.76
CA GLY A 89 -3.70 11.61 -5.40
C GLY A 89 -4.05 11.02 -6.78
N GLY A 90 -5.23 11.29 -7.33
CA GLY A 90 -5.80 10.50 -8.43
C GLY A 90 -5.34 10.82 -9.86
N LEU A 91 -4.55 11.87 -10.10
CA LEU A 91 -4.32 12.38 -11.47
C LEU A 91 -2.86 12.73 -11.83
N ALA A 92 -1.88 12.42 -10.98
CA ALA A 92 -0.46 12.58 -11.31
C ALA A 92 0.28 11.26 -11.14
N PRO A 93 1.27 10.91 -11.99
CA PRO A 93 2.23 9.88 -11.64
C PRO A 93 2.95 10.33 -10.36
N GLU A 94 2.65 9.65 -9.26
CA GLU A 94 3.21 9.90 -7.93
C GLU A 94 4.74 9.76 -7.98
N GLN A 95 5.44 10.89 -8.09
CA GLN A 95 6.85 10.94 -7.73
C GLN A 95 6.93 10.81 -6.21
N PRO A 96 7.83 9.98 -5.66
CA PRO A 96 7.89 9.73 -4.22
C PRO A 96 8.13 11.05 -3.49
N THR A 97 7.08 11.55 -2.83
CA THR A 97 7.15 12.78 -2.06
C THR A 97 7.98 12.49 -0.81
N LYS A 98 9.28 12.79 -0.89
CA LYS A 98 10.13 12.95 0.30
C LYS A 98 9.55 14.09 1.13
N ARG A 99 8.60 13.81 2.01
CA ARG A 99 8.08 14.76 2.99
C ARG A 99 9.24 15.17 3.90
N LYS A 100 9.84 16.32 3.56
CA LYS A 100 10.70 17.12 4.43
C LYS A 100 9.94 17.39 5.73
N LEU A 101 10.22 16.60 6.75
CA LEU A 101 10.05 17.02 8.14
C LEU A 101 10.96 18.24 8.35
N ARG A 102 10.39 19.43 8.16
CA ARG A 102 11.00 20.70 8.53
C ARG A 102 11.35 20.63 10.01
N ARG A 103 12.66 20.61 10.28
CA ARG A 103 13.31 20.80 11.58
C ARG A 103 12.60 21.88 12.39
N LYS A 104 12.18 21.56 13.62
CA LYS A 104 11.77 22.53 14.62
C LYS A 104 12.80 22.51 15.76
N GLY A 105 13.61 23.56 15.83
CA GLY A 105 14.30 24.04 17.03
C GLY A 105 15.61 23.34 17.41
N ALA A 106 16.75 23.94 17.03
CA ALA A 106 17.99 23.85 17.80
C ALA A 106 18.43 25.29 18.11
N PRO A 107 18.66 25.68 19.39
CA PRO A 107 19.27 26.96 19.69
C PRO A 107 20.78 26.87 19.49
N ALA A 108 21.34 27.95 18.95
CA ALA A 108 22.75 28.18 18.73
C ALA A 108 23.46 28.67 20.01
N HIS A 109 24.80 28.69 19.92
CA HIS A 109 25.84 29.08 20.89
C HIS A 109 26.43 27.89 21.66
N VAL A 110 27.74 27.65 21.69
CA VAL A 110 28.89 28.58 21.62
C VAL A 110 30.06 27.90 20.89
N SER A 111 30.80 28.69 20.12
CA SER A 111 32.11 28.39 19.53
C SER A 111 33.10 27.82 20.55
N ALA A 112 34.00 26.93 20.13
CA ALA A 112 35.34 27.35 19.74
C ALA A 112 36.35 26.19 19.59
N HIS A 113 37.43 26.53 18.88
CA HIS A 113 38.76 25.89 18.83
C HIS A 113 38.94 24.64 17.94
N SER A 114 39.39 24.89 16.70
CA SER A 114 40.36 24.03 16.00
C SER A 114 41.74 24.16 16.65
N PRO A 115 42.58 23.12 16.55
CA PRO A 115 43.69 23.24 15.62
C PRO A 115 43.98 21.99 14.79
N SER A 116 44.64 22.26 13.67
CA SER A 116 45.31 21.37 12.73
C SER A 116 46.13 20.24 13.37
N ALA A 117 46.25 19.09 12.70
CA ALA A 117 47.52 18.64 12.09
C ALA A 117 47.45 17.20 11.51
N THR A 118 48.02 17.06 10.32
CA THR A 118 48.84 15.93 9.81
C THR A 118 48.17 14.60 9.39
N SER A 119 48.26 14.35 8.08
CA SER A 119 48.14 13.03 7.41
C SER A 119 49.43 12.20 7.61
N PRO A 120 49.39 10.85 7.58
CA PRO A 120 49.74 10.20 6.31
C PRO A 120 49.04 8.85 5.99
N ARG A 121 48.80 8.67 4.68
CA ARG A 121 48.94 7.48 3.80
C ARG A 121 49.10 6.05 4.42
N ARG A 122 48.27 5.11 3.92
CA ARG A 122 48.60 3.85 3.17
C ARG A 122 47.26 3.09 2.96
N SER A 123 46.82 2.85 1.72
CA SER A 123 47.07 1.63 0.92
C SER A 123 46.64 0.35 1.63
N ASP A 124 45.50 -0.24 1.24
CA ASP A 124 45.38 -1.61 0.72
C ASP A 124 43.90 -2.00 0.48
N GLU A 125 43.62 -2.48 -0.73
CA GLU A 125 42.39 -3.14 -1.24
C GLU A 125 42.73 -4.66 -1.40
N PRO A 126 41.87 -5.57 -1.92
CA PRO A 126 40.43 -5.84 -1.79
C PRO A 126 40.14 -7.29 -1.30
N ALA A 127 38.90 -7.60 -0.87
CA ALA A 127 38.28 -8.94 -0.88
C ALA A 127 36.83 -8.81 -0.38
N ALA A 128 35.78 -9.50 -0.85
CA ALA A 128 35.56 -10.46 -1.91
C ALA A 128 34.04 -10.52 -2.16
N VAL A 129 33.64 -10.83 -3.39
CA VAL A 129 32.27 -11.12 -3.84
C VAL A 129 31.90 -12.56 -3.46
N PRO A 130 30.62 -12.86 -3.20
CA PRO A 130 30.07 -14.06 -3.82
C PRO A 130 28.75 -13.78 -4.56
N GLU A 131 28.78 -14.07 -5.86
CA GLU A 131 27.63 -14.53 -6.63
C GLU A 131 27.21 -15.91 -6.12
N GLN A 132 25.91 -16.14 -5.91
CA GLN A 132 25.37 -17.47 -6.13
C GLN A 132 23.96 -17.41 -6.73
N THR A 133 23.97 -17.64 -8.04
CA THR A 133 22.88 -18.05 -8.90
C THR A 133 22.24 -19.37 -8.46
N GLY A 134 20.90 -19.45 -8.53
CA GLY A 134 20.14 -20.71 -8.51
C GLY A 134 18.63 -20.43 -8.52
N ARG A 135 18.03 -20.17 -9.69
CA ARG A 135 17.28 -21.17 -10.49
C ARG A 135 16.29 -22.00 -9.66
N HIS A 136 15.07 -21.50 -9.49
CA HIS A 136 13.90 -22.34 -9.23
C HIS A 136 12.84 -22.02 -10.27
N ALA A 137 12.52 -23.04 -11.06
CA ALA A 137 11.69 -23.01 -12.24
C ALA A 137 10.22 -22.78 -11.90
N LEU A 138 9.57 -21.96 -12.73
CA LEU A 138 8.13 -21.81 -12.82
C LEU A 138 7.49 -23.17 -13.16
N VAL A 139 6.74 -23.72 -12.21
CA VAL A 139 5.78 -24.80 -12.48
C VAL A 139 4.52 -24.14 -13.04
N THR A 140 4.22 -24.39 -14.31
CA THR A 140 2.94 -24.04 -14.93
C THR A 140 1.92 -25.15 -14.61
N PRO A 141 0.76 -24.85 -13.99
CA PRO A 141 -0.35 -25.79 -13.97
C PRO A 141 -1.10 -25.76 -15.31
N THR A 142 -1.28 -26.96 -15.87
CA THR A 142 -2.07 -27.29 -17.05
C THR A 142 -3.53 -26.87 -16.91
N PRO A 143 -4.17 -26.19 -17.89
CA PRO A 143 -5.61 -25.97 -17.84
C PRO A 143 -6.37 -27.27 -18.17
N ALA A 144 -7.31 -27.59 -17.28
CA ALA A 144 -8.27 -28.67 -17.44
C ALA A 144 -9.15 -28.47 -18.68
N ARG A 145 -9.35 -29.54 -19.44
CA ARG A 145 -10.26 -29.59 -20.60
C ARG A 145 -11.70 -29.52 -20.11
N HIS A 146 -12.42 -28.47 -20.51
CA HIS A 146 -13.88 -28.42 -20.42
C HIS A 146 -14.50 -29.39 -21.42
N ALA A 147 -15.22 -30.40 -20.93
CA ALA A 147 -16.17 -31.15 -21.73
C ALA A 147 -17.51 -30.41 -21.71
N VAL A 148 -17.87 -29.87 -22.87
CA VAL A 148 -19.21 -29.35 -23.18
C VAL A 148 -20.08 -30.56 -23.51
N ALA A 149 -21.09 -30.83 -22.69
CA ALA A 149 -22.21 -31.69 -23.08
C ALA A 149 -23.48 -30.84 -22.99
N GLY A 150 -23.94 -30.37 -24.15
CA GLY A 150 -25.27 -29.77 -24.30
C GLY A 150 -26.37 -30.84 -24.23
N PRO A 151 -27.60 -30.48 -23.82
CA PRO A 151 -28.74 -31.38 -23.84
C PRO A 151 -29.43 -31.36 -25.21
N PRO A 152 -30.09 -32.47 -25.59
CA PRO A 152 -31.32 -32.34 -26.35
C PRO A 152 -32.49 -33.11 -25.72
N THR A 153 -33.53 -32.34 -25.39
CA THR A 153 -34.96 -32.60 -25.66
C THR A 153 -35.43 -34.06 -25.83
N ARG A 154 -36.33 -34.51 -24.95
CA ARG A 154 -37.77 -34.71 -25.25
C ARG A 154 -38.56 -35.00 -23.97
#